data_AF-A0A7J6UFG4-F1
#
_entry.id   AF-A0A7J6UFG4-F1
#
_cell.length_a   1.000
_cell.length_b   1.000
_cell.length_c   1.000
_cell.angle_alpha   90.00
_cell.angle_beta   90.00
_cell.angle_gamma   90.00
#
_symmetry.space_group_name_H-M   'P 1'
#
loop_
_entity.id
_entity.type
_entity.pdbx_description
1 polymer ?
#
loop_
_entity_poly.entity_id
_entity_poly.type
_entity_poly.pdbx_seq_one_letter_code
_entity_poly.pdbx_strand_id
1 'polypeptide(L)'
;RLLSWAHDPSTYLGYLYSHDSLSVIYEPAEGLLSSKGLSRRQCFKIAMAFYDPLGLGVEYAVALRAMVREACSSSVGWDDLVESSLAAKLVTLAIGIKASAPTTTSRPRYVDLSVIHCFCDASGDASSVSFYDASFNRIYAMSHLWTVAQQRWSIPKKECVSLCDAVHLVSEYVTQVAKLSRRDLSTVVQKVYFYTDSEVSIYRLRRKASGLRLKLITPLESRRLQDTAEVLRKLVESKVDLRVLHVPGTLNPADAGSRPLTSGELPVIPSPDEVKEASKAAVIGDFTYVPTSTSPLSPTDQPAEDDCRVCAPIEVDTRNSDPRVQDLANFFDESTIKDLQQRHLKTRAIIAALRAGPDNEKAPNLRCYRLVDGVLHYTGVTSLVNDRTRAEVSLPVLPVCKEVLTLLRDLHHSLGHVSASKVLGLYQAHYYTPKIRSHLRRLVAHCRPCQLSRCRRAYRSKNAVTRPVGMSFDVGQ
;
A
#
# COMPACT_ATOMS: atom_id res chain seq x y z
N ARG A 1 -22.40 34.97 11.05
CA ARG A 1 -23.27 33.94 10.43
C ARG A 1 -23.67 34.45 9.06
N LEU A 2 -23.29 33.78 7.99
CA LEU A 2 -23.86 34.09 6.67
C LEU A 2 -25.30 33.57 6.70
N LEU A 3 -26.27 34.39 6.29
CA LEU A 3 -27.63 33.89 6.08
C LEU A 3 -27.57 32.86 4.94
N SER A 4 -28.32 31.76 5.07
CA SER A 4 -28.48 30.82 3.96
C SER A 4 -28.90 31.59 2.70
N TRP A 5 -28.25 31.31 1.56
CA TRP A 5 -28.67 31.87 0.27
C TRP A 5 -30.06 31.36 -0.14
N ALA A 6 -30.52 30.27 0.48
CA ALA A 6 -31.87 29.75 0.38
C ALA A 6 -32.66 30.12 1.66
N HIS A 7 -33.73 30.90 1.50
CA HIS A 7 -34.66 31.25 2.59
C HIS A 7 -35.51 30.04 3.02
N ASP A 8 -35.76 29.10 2.09
CA ASP A 8 -36.52 27.87 2.30
C ASP A 8 -35.62 26.63 2.17
N PRO A 9 -36.01 25.47 2.73
CA PRO A 9 -35.31 24.22 2.50
C PRO A 9 -35.18 23.91 1.00
N SER A 10 -33.94 23.78 0.53
CA SER A 10 -33.65 23.61 -0.91
C SER A 10 -32.70 22.43 -1.13
N THR A 11 -32.80 21.79 -2.29
CA THR A 11 -31.88 20.71 -2.66
C THR A 11 -30.74 21.24 -3.54
N TYR A 12 -29.50 20.85 -3.24
CA TYR A 12 -28.34 21.20 -4.06
C TYR A 12 -27.23 20.16 -3.92
N LEU A 13 -26.65 19.71 -5.04
CA LEU A 13 -25.56 18.73 -5.08
C LEU A 13 -25.79 17.47 -4.20
N GLY A 14 -27.02 16.94 -4.17
CA GLY A 14 -27.35 15.75 -3.38
C GLY A 14 -27.65 15.99 -1.90
N TYR A 15 -27.77 17.24 -1.46
CA TYR A 15 -28.11 17.57 -0.08
C TYR A 15 -29.38 18.40 0.05
N LEU A 16 -30.09 18.20 1.16
CA LEU A 16 -31.08 19.12 1.69
C LEU A 16 -30.36 20.20 2.51
N TYR A 17 -30.52 21.45 2.10
CA TYR A 17 -30.04 22.61 2.84
C TYR A 17 -31.20 23.15 3.68
N SER A 18 -31.02 23.22 4.99
CA SER A 18 -31.85 24.04 5.86
C SER A 18 -31.07 25.28 6.30
N HIS A 19 -31.66 26.12 7.17
CA HIS A 19 -30.99 27.33 7.65
C HIS A 19 -29.68 27.01 8.39
N ASP A 20 -29.71 25.98 9.24
CA ASP A 20 -28.61 25.63 10.14
C ASP A 20 -28.06 24.21 9.92
N SER A 21 -28.71 23.38 9.11
CA SER A 21 -28.29 22.00 8.85
C SER A 21 -28.16 21.65 7.37
N LEU A 22 -27.37 20.61 7.12
CA LEU A 22 -27.15 19.97 5.84
C LEU A 22 -27.35 18.47 6.02
N SER A 23 -28.11 17.82 5.15
CA SER A 23 -28.31 16.36 5.17
C SER A 23 -28.30 15.79 3.77
N VAL A 24 -27.85 14.55 3.61
CA VAL A 24 -27.86 13.83 2.33
C VAL A 24 -29.29 13.51 1.92
N ILE A 25 -29.60 13.69 0.64
CA ILE A 25 -30.79 13.18 -0.01
C ILE A 25 -30.37 12.09 -1.01
N TYR A 26 -31.15 11.02 -1.06
CA TYR A 26 -30.98 9.96 -2.04
C TYR A 26 -32.26 9.73 -2.81
N GLU A 27 -32.23 10.00 -4.11
CA GLU A 27 -33.37 9.91 -5.03
C GLU A 27 -33.09 8.90 -6.16
N PRO A 28 -33.08 7.59 -5.87
CA PRO A 28 -33.00 6.58 -6.91
C PRO A 28 -34.28 6.57 -7.77
N ALA A 29 -34.18 6.04 -8.99
CA ALA A 29 -35.35 5.92 -9.86
C ALA A 29 -36.37 4.91 -9.29
N GLU A 30 -37.52 5.40 -8.81
CA GLU A 30 -38.56 4.58 -8.15
C GLU A 30 -38.98 3.33 -8.94
N GLY A 31 -39.14 3.46 -10.27
CA GLY A 31 -39.53 2.34 -11.11
C GLY A 31 -38.53 1.17 -11.09
N LEU A 32 -37.26 1.44 -10.75
CA LEU A 32 -36.25 0.39 -10.57
C LEU A 32 -36.36 -0.30 -9.21
N LEU A 33 -36.76 0.42 -8.17
CA LEU A 33 -36.95 -0.15 -6.83
C LEU A 33 -38.14 -1.12 -6.77
N SER A 34 -39.11 -0.97 -7.67
CA SER A 34 -40.25 -1.88 -7.83
C SER A 34 -40.04 -2.97 -8.89
N SER A 35 -38.87 -3.04 -9.52
CA SER A 35 -38.63 -3.98 -10.63
C SER A 35 -38.53 -5.43 -10.14
N LYS A 36 -39.07 -6.38 -10.93
CA LYS A 36 -38.96 -7.83 -10.64
C LYS A 36 -37.54 -8.39 -10.81
N GLY A 37 -36.67 -7.66 -11.47
CA GLY A 37 -35.27 -8.00 -11.68
C GLY A 37 -34.46 -6.76 -12.07
N LEU A 38 -33.16 -6.80 -11.83
CA LEU A 38 -32.26 -5.71 -12.18
C LEU A 38 -31.18 -6.22 -13.12
N SER A 39 -30.89 -5.45 -14.15
CA SER A 39 -29.67 -5.59 -14.93
C SER A 39 -28.49 -4.94 -14.22
N ARG A 40 -27.26 -5.30 -14.59
CA ARG A 40 -26.05 -4.63 -14.09
C ARG A 40 -26.12 -3.11 -14.25
N ARG A 41 -26.58 -2.63 -15.41
CA ARG A 41 -26.76 -1.21 -15.70
C ARG A 41 -27.74 -0.54 -14.73
N GLN A 42 -28.83 -1.22 -14.40
CA GLN A 42 -29.81 -0.71 -13.44
C GLN A 42 -29.24 -0.69 -12.01
N CYS A 43 -28.50 -1.73 -11.59
CA CYS A 43 -27.80 -1.72 -10.30
C CYS A 43 -26.82 -0.54 -10.19
N PHE A 44 -26.04 -0.29 -11.25
CA PHE A 44 -25.15 0.85 -11.33
C PHE A 44 -25.90 2.19 -11.25
N LYS A 45 -27.02 2.32 -11.97
CA LYS A 45 -27.87 3.52 -11.95
C LYS A 45 -28.45 3.82 -10.57
N ILE A 46 -28.88 2.78 -9.83
CA ILE A 46 -29.34 2.92 -8.44
C ILE A 46 -28.20 3.46 -7.57
N ALA A 47 -27.04 2.82 -7.58
CA ALA A 47 -25.91 3.23 -6.76
C ALA A 47 -25.40 4.65 -7.08
N MET A 48 -25.34 5.02 -8.36
CA MET A 48 -24.86 6.34 -8.79
C MET A 48 -25.83 7.49 -8.52
N ALA A 49 -27.10 7.20 -8.20
CA ALA A 49 -28.03 8.22 -7.74
C ALA A 49 -27.67 8.75 -6.33
N PHE A 50 -26.81 8.04 -5.60
CA PHE A 50 -26.25 8.51 -4.34
C PHE A 50 -25.04 9.40 -4.59
N TYR A 51 -25.25 10.71 -4.54
CA TYR A 51 -24.21 11.71 -4.73
C TYR A 51 -23.94 12.47 -3.43
N ASP A 52 -22.79 12.21 -2.83
CA ASP A 52 -22.39 12.76 -1.52
C ASP A 52 -20.92 13.25 -1.59
N PRO A 53 -20.65 14.42 -2.19
CA PRO A 53 -19.29 14.94 -2.37
C PRO A 53 -18.56 15.30 -1.07
N LEU A 54 -19.28 15.51 0.04
CA LEU A 54 -18.70 15.74 1.37
C LEU A 54 -18.51 14.44 2.17
N GLY A 55 -19.11 13.31 1.75
CA GLY A 55 -19.04 12.06 2.50
C GLY A 55 -19.81 12.07 3.82
N LEU A 56 -20.92 12.81 3.93
CA LEU A 56 -21.73 12.82 5.15
C LEU A 56 -22.39 11.45 5.42
N GLY A 57 -22.70 10.69 4.37
CA GLY A 57 -23.17 9.31 4.40
C GLY A 57 -22.22 8.37 3.66
N VAL A 58 -20.92 8.51 3.86
CA VAL A 58 -19.87 7.73 3.16
C VAL A 58 -20.06 6.20 3.31
N GLU A 59 -20.64 5.76 4.43
CA GLU A 59 -20.95 4.37 4.72
C GLU A 59 -22.00 3.80 3.74
N TYR A 60 -22.98 4.63 3.34
CA TYR A 60 -23.94 4.27 2.30
C TYR A 60 -23.28 4.20 0.93
N ALA A 61 -22.40 5.17 0.62
CA ALA A 61 -21.70 5.19 -0.66
C ALA A 61 -20.81 3.94 -0.84
N VAL A 62 -20.07 3.52 0.19
CA VAL A 62 -19.23 2.31 0.11
C VAL A 62 -20.08 1.05 0.00
N ALA A 63 -21.22 0.97 0.70
CA ALA A 63 -22.15 -0.15 0.62
C ALA A 63 -22.74 -0.29 -0.79
N LEU A 64 -23.25 0.80 -1.37
CA LEU A 64 -23.79 0.81 -2.74
C LEU A 64 -22.72 0.41 -3.77
N ARG A 65 -21.49 0.91 -3.63
CA ARG A 65 -20.37 0.52 -4.51
C ARG A 65 -19.99 -0.95 -4.36
N ALA A 66 -20.07 -1.51 -3.15
CA ALA A 66 -19.78 -2.93 -2.92
C ALA A 66 -20.83 -3.82 -3.61
N MET A 67 -22.11 -3.47 -3.52
CA MET A 67 -23.20 -4.15 -4.21
C MET A 67 -23.03 -4.11 -5.74
N VAL A 68 -22.59 -2.98 -6.29
CA VAL A 68 -22.28 -2.87 -7.73
C VAL A 68 -21.12 -3.77 -8.13
N ARG A 69 -20.06 -3.86 -7.31
CA ARG A 69 -18.92 -4.76 -7.58
C ARG A 69 -19.35 -6.22 -7.60
N GLU A 70 -20.21 -6.63 -6.67
CA GLU A 70 -20.79 -7.96 -6.64
C GLU A 70 -21.64 -8.21 -7.90
N ALA A 71 -22.46 -7.24 -8.32
CA ALA A 71 -23.29 -7.32 -9.53
C ALA A 71 -22.46 -7.46 -10.81
N CYS A 72 -21.32 -6.75 -10.89
CA CYS A 72 -20.36 -6.89 -11.98
C CYS A 72 -19.71 -8.28 -12.01
N SER A 73 -19.59 -8.93 -10.86
CA SER A 73 -18.98 -10.26 -10.75
C SER A 73 -19.98 -11.39 -11.07
N SER A 74 -21.29 -11.12 -10.94
CA SER A 74 -22.37 -12.10 -11.15
C SER A 74 -23.00 -12.08 -12.55
N SER A 75 -22.52 -11.23 -13.46
CA SER A 75 -23.07 -11.06 -14.83
C SER A 75 -21.93 -10.93 -15.84
N VAL A 76 -22.19 -10.85 -17.14
CA VAL A 76 -21.15 -10.59 -18.16
C VAL A 76 -21.35 -9.23 -18.84
N GLY A 77 -22.55 -8.97 -19.35
CA GLY A 77 -22.96 -7.74 -20.01
C GLY A 77 -23.63 -6.71 -19.10
N TRP A 78 -23.81 -5.49 -19.62
CA TRP A 78 -24.48 -4.40 -18.91
C TRP A 78 -25.98 -4.61 -18.76
N ASP A 79 -26.61 -5.25 -19.74
CA ASP A 79 -28.05 -5.43 -19.82
C ASP A 79 -28.49 -6.84 -19.35
N ASP A 80 -27.53 -7.66 -18.92
CA ASP A 80 -27.77 -8.96 -18.30
C ASP A 80 -28.38 -8.78 -16.90
N LEU A 81 -29.35 -9.62 -16.58
CA LEU A 81 -29.91 -9.71 -15.24
C LEU A 81 -28.84 -10.18 -14.24
N VAL A 82 -28.80 -9.53 -13.08
CA VAL A 82 -28.02 -10.01 -11.93
C VAL A 82 -28.81 -11.06 -11.15
N GLU A 83 -28.13 -11.77 -10.25
CA GLU A 83 -28.79 -12.72 -9.37
C GLU A 83 -29.92 -12.05 -8.56
N SER A 84 -31.09 -12.69 -8.53
CA SER A 84 -32.28 -12.13 -7.86
C SER A 84 -32.04 -11.82 -6.37
N SER A 85 -31.21 -12.62 -5.69
CA SER A 85 -30.86 -12.40 -4.28
C SER A 85 -30.08 -11.09 -4.09
N LEU A 86 -29.16 -10.79 -5.01
CA LEU A 86 -28.35 -9.57 -5.01
C LEU A 86 -29.20 -8.34 -5.37
N ALA A 87 -30.06 -8.47 -6.39
CA ALA A 87 -31.00 -7.42 -6.75
C ALA A 87 -31.89 -7.03 -5.56
N ALA A 88 -32.46 -8.03 -4.87
CA ALA A 88 -33.30 -7.80 -3.69
C ALA A 88 -32.53 -7.11 -2.56
N LYS A 89 -31.30 -7.54 -2.26
CA LYS A 89 -30.44 -6.88 -1.26
C LYS A 89 -30.17 -5.41 -1.61
N LEU A 90 -29.86 -5.11 -2.88
CA LEU A 90 -29.59 -3.74 -3.31
C LEU A 90 -30.84 -2.85 -3.19
N VAL A 91 -32.01 -3.37 -3.58
CA VAL A 91 -33.28 -2.64 -3.46
C VAL A 91 -33.59 -2.36 -2.00
N THR A 92 -33.48 -3.35 -1.11
CA THR A 92 -33.70 -3.17 0.33
C THR A 92 -32.75 -2.12 0.91
N LEU A 93 -31.46 -2.19 0.57
CA LEU A 93 -30.47 -1.21 0.99
C LEU A 93 -30.84 0.19 0.48
N ALA A 94 -31.19 0.33 -0.80
CA ALA A 94 -31.55 1.61 -1.41
C ALA A 94 -32.79 2.24 -0.76
N ILE A 95 -33.83 1.45 -0.48
CA ILE A 95 -35.04 1.91 0.23
C ILE A 95 -34.68 2.35 1.65
N GLY A 96 -33.86 1.57 2.35
CA GLY A 96 -33.39 1.91 3.69
C GLY A 96 -32.63 3.23 3.72
N ILE A 97 -31.65 3.40 2.82
CA ILE A 97 -30.88 4.65 2.70
C ILE A 97 -31.79 5.83 2.40
N LYS A 98 -32.74 5.68 1.46
CA LYS A 98 -33.66 6.76 1.10
C LYS A 98 -34.47 7.24 2.31
N ALA A 99 -34.90 6.32 3.18
CA ALA A 99 -35.68 6.64 4.36
C ALA A 99 -34.83 7.25 5.49
N SER A 100 -33.59 6.78 5.69
CA SER A 100 -32.77 7.12 6.84
C SER A 100 -31.82 8.30 6.61
N ALA A 101 -31.28 8.46 5.39
CA ALA A 101 -30.19 9.38 5.10
C ALA A 101 -30.45 10.83 5.54
N PRO A 102 -31.63 11.44 5.30
CA PRO A 102 -31.87 12.83 5.72
C PRO A 102 -31.73 13.02 7.24
N THR A 103 -32.17 12.04 8.03
CA THR A 103 -32.13 12.14 9.50
C THR A 103 -30.74 11.78 10.04
N THR A 104 -30.13 10.70 9.57
CA THR A 104 -28.87 10.16 10.12
C THR A 104 -27.64 11.00 9.73
N THR A 105 -27.70 11.67 8.58
CA THR A 105 -26.61 12.51 8.04
C THR A 105 -26.78 14.01 8.30
N SER A 106 -27.83 14.42 9.04
CA SER A 106 -28.05 15.83 9.36
C SER A 106 -26.92 16.38 10.22
N ARG A 107 -26.19 17.37 9.70
CA ARG A 107 -25.04 18.01 10.36
C ARG A 107 -25.18 19.53 10.30
N PRO A 108 -24.56 20.27 11.25
CA PRO A 108 -24.56 21.71 11.18
C PRO A 108 -23.86 22.19 9.91
N ARG A 109 -24.39 23.25 9.28
CA ARG A 109 -23.76 23.87 8.09
C ARG A 109 -22.44 24.54 8.40
N TYR A 110 -22.26 24.95 9.64
CA TYR A 110 -21.08 25.66 10.12
C TYR A 110 -20.37 24.76 11.12
N VAL A 111 -19.12 24.45 10.82
CA VAL A 111 -18.24 23.65 11.66
C VAL A 111 -17.03 24.50 12.06
N ASP A 112 -16.53 24.28 13.27
CA ASP A 112 -15.30 24.93 13.72
C ASP A 112 -14.09 24.12 13.28
N LEU A 113 -13.28 24.69 12.39
CA LEU A 113 -12.08 24.03 11.86
C LEU A 113 -10.84 24.24 12.74
N SER A 114 -10.97 24.94 13.89
CA SER A 114 -9.85 25.18 14.81
C SER A 114 -9.20 23.87 15.30
N VAL A 115 -10.00 22.81 15.46
CA VAL A 115 -9.55 21.47 15.83
C VAL A 115 -10.15 20.45 14.87
N ILE A 116 -9.29 19.67 14.23
CA ILE A 116 -9.70 18.58 13.33
C ILE A 116 -9.31 17.23 13.93
N HIS A 117 -10.27 16.34 14.04
CA HIS A 117 -10.08 14.94 14.38
C HIS A 117 -10.26 14.09 13.13
N CYS A 118 -9.22 13.37 12.73
CA CYS A 118 -9.18 12.54 11.55
C CYS A 118 -9.01 11.08 11.95
N PHE A 119 -9.96 10.25 11.56
CA PHE A 119 -9.93 8.81 11.79
C PHE A 119 -9.69 8.07 10.49
N CYS A 120 -8.90 7.01 10.54
CA CYS A 120 -8.69 6.15 9.40
C CYS A 120 -8.81 4.68 9.79
N ASP A 121 -9.32 3.88 8.86
CA ASP A 121 -9.41 2.44 8.99
C ASP A 121 -9.25 1.75 7.63
N ALA A 122 -8.87 0.47 7.65
CA ALA A 122 -8.85 -0.38 6.47
C ALA A 122 -9.28 -1.82 6.78
N SER A 123 -10.24 -2.31 6.02
CA SER A 123 -10.71 -3.70 6.07
C SER A 123 -10.14 -4.54 4.92
N GLY A 124 -10.64 -5.77 4.80
CA GLY A 124 -10.39 -6.63 3.64
C GLY A 124 -10.80 -5.99 2.31
N ASP A 125 -11.89 -5.24 2.31
CA ASP A 125 -12.58 -4.81 1.09
C ASP A 125 -12.48 -3.32 0.79
N ALA A 126 -12.34 -2.48 1.82
CA ALA A 126 -12.29 -1.04 1.67
C ALA A 126 -11.32 -0.34 2.63
N SER A 127 -11.07 0.92 2.33
CA SER A 127 -10.41 1.89 3.20
C SER A 127 -11.36 3.04 3.47
N SER A 128 -11.22 3.67 4.63
CA SER A 128 -12.07 4.76 5.06
C SER A 128 -11.28 5.81 5.82
N VAL A 129 -11.60 7.07 5.58
CA VAL A 129 -11.08 8.23 6.28
C VAL A 129 -12.24 9.16 6.61
N SER A 130 -12.33 9.64 7.85
CA SER A 130 -13.38 10.57 8.28
C SER A 130 -12.85 11.69 9.17
N PHE A 131 -13.29 12.92 8.88
CA PHE A 131 -12.88 14.15 9.54
C PHE A 131 -14.03 14.71 10.37
N TYR A 132 -13.67 15.24 11.53
CA TYR A 132 -14.61 15.82 12.47
C TYR A 132 -14.06 17.09 13.11
N ASP A 133 -14.95 17.99 13.51
CA ASP A 133 -14.60 19.16 14.32
C ASP A 133 -14.43 18.80 15.80
N ALA A 134 -14.18 19.80 16.65
CA ALA A 134 -14.04 19.65 18.10
C ALA A 134 -15.27 19.02 18.79
N SER A 135 -16.46 19.17 18.20
CA SER A 135 -17.73 18.66 18.69
C SER A 135 -18.13 17.34 18.03
N PHE A 136 -17.23 16.74 17.25
CA PHE A 136 -17.49 15.55 16.45
C PHE A 136 -18.62 15.68 15.42
N ASN A 137 -18.85 16.89 14.89
CA ASN A 137 -19.60 17.05 13.66
C ASN A 137 -18.71 16.64 12.48
N ARG A 138 -19.22 15.75 11.63
CA ARG A 138 -18.50 15.30 10.44
C ARG A 138 -18.31 16.47 9.47
N ILE A 139 -17.05 16.74 9.13
CA ILE A 139 -16.65 17.78 8.17
C ILE A 139 -16.58 17.19 6.77
N TYR A 140 -15.94 16.03 6.65
CA TYR A 140 -15.69 15.36 5.40
C TYR A 140 -15.40 13.88 5.65
N ALA A 141 -15.76 12.99 4.73
CA ALA A 141 -15.26 11.62 4.76
C ALA A 141 -15.09 11.06 3.36
N MET A 142 -14.25 10.03 3.24
CA MET A 142 -14.02 9.35 1.99
C MET A 142 -13.74 7.88 2.23
N SER A 143 -14.44 7.03 1.49
CA SER A 143 -14.18 5.61 1.43
C SER A 143 -13.95 5.15 0.00
N HIS A 144 -13.08 4.18 -0.15
CA HIS A 144 -12.85 3.53 -1.43
C HIS A 144 -12.70 2.03 -1.25
N LEU A 145 -13.21 1.29 -2.22
CA LEU A 145 -13.01 -0.15 -2.26
C LEU A 145 -11.64 -0.46 -2.84
N TRP A 146 -10.93 -1.42 -2.24
CA TRP A 146 -9.65 -1.89 -2.77
C TRP A 146 -9.82 -2.48 -4.17
N THR A 147 -8.88 -2.21 -5.08
CA THR A 147 -8.81 -2.92 -6.36
C THR A 147 -8.51 -4.41 -6.14
N VAL A 148 -8.71 -5.25 -7.16
CA VAL A 148 -8.40 -6.69 -7.09
C VAL A 148 -6.95 -6.95 -6.67
N ALA A 149 -6.01 -6.10 -7.11
CA ALA A 149 -4.61 -6.19 -6.72
C ALA A 149 -4.36 -5.78 -5.25
N GLN A 150 -5.07 -4.76 -4.78
CA GLN A 150 -4.97 -4.26 -3.41
C GLN A 150 -5.67 -5.16 -2.39
N GLN A 151 -6.75 -5.86 -2.78
CA GLN A 151 -7.42 -6.83 -1.91
C GLN A 151 -6.46 -7.93 -1.42
N ARG A 152 -5.45 -8.29 -2.24
CA ARG A 152 -4.41 -9.27 -1.90
C ARG A 152 -3.32 -8.73 -0.97
N TRP A 153 -3.31 -7.43 -0.67
CA TRP A 153 -2.38 -6.88 0.30
C TRP A 153 -2.71 -7.39 1.71
N SER A 154 -1.68 -7.54 2.54
CA SER A 154 -1.87 -7.85 3.95
C SER A 154 -2.58 -6.70 4.66
N ILE A 155 -3.35 -7.03 5.70
CA ILE A 155 -4.07 -6.04 6.51
C ILE A 155 -3.14 -4.93 7.04
N PRO A 156 -1.94 -5.22 7.60
CA PRO A 156 -1.03 -4.16 8.05
C PRO A 156 -0.55 -3.21 6.95
N LYS A 157 -0.53 -3.67 5.69
CA LYS A 157 -0.19 -2.81 4.55
C LYS A 157 -1.36 -1.90 4.20
N LYS A 158 -2.60 -2.41 4.22
CA LYS A 158 -3.81 -1.64 3.96
C LYS A 158 -4.02 -0.56 5.03
N GLU A 159 -3.90 -0.91 6.31
CA GLU A 159 -3.95 0.05 7.43
C GLU A 159 -2.90 1.15 7.30
N CYS A 160 -1.65 0.77 7.01
CA CYS A 160 -0.55 1.71 6.80
C CYS A 160 -0.83 2.68 5.64
N VAL A 161 -1.41 2.18 4.56
CA VAL A 161 -1.83 2.98 3.41
C VAL A 161 -2.98 3.91 3.78
N SER A 162 -3.98 3.43 4.52
CA SER A 162 -5.12 4.24 4.99
C SER A 162 -4.67 5.40 5.88
N LEU A 163 -3.74 5.16 6.82
CA LEU A 163 -3.12 6.23 7.61
C LEU A 163 -2.40 7.27 6.72
N CYS A 164 -1.68 6.81 5.69
CA CYS A 164 -1.03 7.72 4.77
C CYS A 164 -2.05 8.54 3.95
N ASP A 165 -3.13 7.92 3.46
CA ASP A 165 -4.21 8.60 2.75
C ASP A 165 -4.85 9.67 3.65
N ALA A 166 -5.11 9.35 4.91
CA ALA A 166 -5.70 10.26 5.88
C ALA A 166 -4.87 11.52 6.10
N VAL A 167 -3.56 11.37 6.32
CA VAL A 167 -2.65 12.51 6.49
C VAL A 167 -2.62 13.41 5.26
N HIS A 168 -2.53 12.83 4.06
CA HIS A 168 -2.47 13.61 2.83
C HIS A 168 -3.78 14.34 2.57
N LEU A 169 -4.91 13.67 2.80
CA LEU A 169 -6.24 14.21 2.60
C LEU A 169 -6.52 15.38 3.55
N VAL A 170 -6.13 15.27 4.83
CA VAL A 170 -6.23 16.40 5.77
C VAL A 170 -5.35 17.54 5.31
N SER A 171 -4.09 17.27 4.97
CA SER A 171 -3.17 18.31 4.51
C SER A 171 -3.69 19.07 3.29
N GLU A 172 -4.27 18.35 2.32
CA GLU A 172 -4.88 18.96 1.15
C GLU A 172 -6.10 19.79 1.53
N TYR A 173 -7.02 19.22 2.32
CA TYR A 173 -8.24 19.89 2.77
C TYR A 173 -7.93 21.21 3.47
N VAL A 174 -7.07 21.19 4.50
CA VAL A 174 -6.77 22.39 5.30
C VAL A 174 -6.02 23.45 4.48
N THR A 175 -5.16 23.02 3.55
CA THR A 175 -4.47 23.93 2.63
C THR A 175 -5.45 24.62 1.68
N GLN A 176 -6.44 23.89 1.15
CA GLN A 176 -7.46 24.48 0.29
C GLN A 176 -8.37 25.44 1.06
N VAL A 177 -8.79 25.08 2.27
CA VAL A 177 -9.59 25.98 3.13
C VAL A 177 -8.82 27.26 3.46
N ALA A 178 -7.53 27.17 3.80
CA ALA A 178 -6.68 28.34 4.05
C ALA A 178 -6.60 29.25 2.81
N LYS A 179 -6.40 28.66 1.62
CA LYS A 179 -6.38 29.40 0.34
C LYS A 179 -7.72 30.09 0.05
N LEU A 180 -8.83 29.37 0.18
CA LEU A 180 -10.18 29.90 -0.10
C LEU A 180 -10.57 31.00 0.89
N SER A 181 -10.21 30.83 2.16
CA SER A 181 -10.45 31.85 3.20
C SER A 181 -9.48 33.03 3.14
N ARG A 182 -8.43 32.96 2.30
CA ARG A 182 -7.34 33.95 2.21
C ARG A 182 -6.70 34.23 3.57
N ARG A 183 -6.51 33.17 4.35
CA ARG A 183 -5.95 33.20 5.70
C ARG A 183 -4.78 32.24 5.80
N ASP A 184 -3.87 32.55 6.71
CA ASP A 184 -2.78 31.64 7.04
C ASP A 184 -3.33 30.36 7.67
N LEU A 185 -2.72 29.21 7.34
CA LEU A 185 -3.19 27.90 7.79
C LEU A 185 -3.35 27.83 9.32
N SER A 186 -2.38 28.35 10.08
CA SER A 186 -2.41 28.36 11.55
C SER A 186 -3.56 29.18 12.15
N THR A 187 -4.16 30.08 11.39
CA THR A 187 -5.31 30.88 11.85
C THR A 187 -6.64 30.18 11.60
N VAL A 188 -6.67 29.22 10.67
CA VAL A 188 -7.85 28.40 10.35
C VAL A 188 -7.85 27.13 11.19
N VAL A 189 -6.71 26.45 11.27
CA VAL A 189 -6.54 25.16 11.95
C VAL A 189 -5.42 25.29 12.97
N GLN A 190 -5.76 25.09 14.23
CA GLN A 190 -4.81 25.14 15.34
C GLN A 190 -4.29 23.74 15.69
N LYS A 191 -5.19 22.74 15.68
CA LYS A 191 -4.89 21.37 16.13
C LYS A 191 -5.40 20.32 15.16
N VAL A 192 -4.60 19.29 14.94
CA VAL A 192 -4.99 18.11 14.14
C VAL A 192 -4.63 16.82 14.89
N TYR A 193 -5.61 15.96 15.08
CA TYR A 193 -5.44 14.64 15.67
C TYR A 193 -5.71 13.56 14.61
N PHE A 194 -4.74 12.70 14.36
CA PHE A 194 -4.91 11.51 13.53
C PHE A 194 -5.09 10.29 14.42
N TYR A 195 -6.13 9.50 14.18
CA TYR A 195 -6.47 8.29 14.92
C TYR A 195 -6.44 7.07 14.01
N THR A 196 -5.81 6.01 14.48
CA THR A 196 -5.79 4.69 13.85
C THR A 196 -5.82 3.61 14.92
N ASP A 197 -6.43 2.48 14.63
CA ASP A 197 -6.37 1.26 15.45
C ASP A 197 -5.18 0.36 15.12
N SER A 198 -4.31 0.79 14.20
CA SER A 198 -3.12 0.06 13.78
C SER A 198 -1.85 0.59 14.47
N GLU A 199 -1.51 -0.01 15.61
CA GLU A 199 -0.24 0.27 16.30
C GLU A 199 0.98 0.04 15.40
N VAL A 200 0.89 -0.94 14.50
CA VAL A 200 1.94 -1.25 13.51
C VAL A 200 2.17 -0.06 12.58
N SER A 201 1.10 0.62 12.16
CA SER A 201 1.19 1.80 11.29
C SER A 201 1.86 2.98 12.00
N ILE A 202 1.52 3.21 13.27
CA ILE A 202 2.18 4.22 14.13
C ILE A 202 3.67 3.91 14.29
N TYR A 203 4.02 2.66 14.62
CA TYR A 203 5.40 2.22 14.74
C TYR A 203 6.21 2.45 13.45
N ARG A 204 5.63 2.10 12.30
CA ARG A 204 6.27 2.26 10.99
C ARG A 204 6.50 3.73 10.66
N LEU A 205 5.51 4.59 10.88
CA LEU A 205 5.61 6.02 10.66
C LEU A 205 6.67 6.63 11.56
N ARG A 206 6.67 6.31 12.87
CA ARG A 206 7.67 6.81 13.83
C ARG A 206 9.08 6.48 13.38
N ARG A 207 9.35 5.21 13.04
CA ARG A 207 10.68 4.80 12.58
C ARG A 207 11.10 5.50 11.29
N LYS A 208 10.17 5.69 10.36
CA LYS A 208 10.44 6.39 9.10
C LYS A 208 10.74 7.86 9.31
N ALA A 209 9.98 8.53 10.17
CA ALA A 209 10.24 9.91 10.57
C ALA A 209 11.63 10.05 11.23
N SER A 210 12.06 9.06 12.02
CA SER A 210 13.40 9.02 12.61
C SER A 210 14.52 8.59 11.65
N GLY A 211 14.25 8.44 10.35
CA GLY A 211 15.25 7.99 9.36
C GLY A 211 15.68 6.52 9.52
N LEU A 212 15.01 5.75 10.39
CA LEU A 212 15.37 4.36 10.65
C LEU A 212 14.85 3.44 9.55
N ARG A 213 15.69 2.48 9.16
CA ARG A 213 15.32 1.48 8.15
C ARG A 213 14.26 0.53 8.69
N LEU A 214 13.23 0.27 7.87
CA LEU A 214 12.25 -0.78 8.06
C LEU A 214 12.63 -1.98 7.16
N LYS A 215 12.79 -3.17 7.75
CA LYS A 215 13.25 -4.37 7.03
C LYS A 215 12.11 -5.17 6.36
N LEU A 216 10.87 -5.00 6.82
CA LEU A 216 9.71 -5.83 6.47
C LEU A 216 8.55 -5.02 5.87
N ILE A 217 8.84 -4.03 5.02
CA ILE A 217 7.81 -3.26 4.31
C ILE A 217 8.12 -3.20 2.82
N THR A 218 7.09 -3.07 2.01
CA THR A 218 7.23 -2.93 0.56
C THR A 218 7.83 -1.56 0.19
N PRO A 219 8.46 -1.42 -0.99
CA PRO A 219 8.91 -0.12 -1.49
C PRO A 219 7.80 0.92 -1.55
N LEU A 220 6.58 0.51 -1.90
CA LEU A 220 5.39 1.36 -1.91
C LEU A 220 5.11 1.94 -0.52
N GLU A 221 4.98 1.10 0.50
CA GLU A 221 4.77 1.55 1.89
C GLU A 221 5.91 2.46 2.35
N SER A 222 7.15 2.13 1.98
CA SER A 222 8.31 2.93 2.34
C SER A 222 8.27 4.33 1.75
N ARG A 223 7.88 4.48 0.48
CA ARG A 223 7.75 5.78 -0.21
C ARG A 223 6.59 6.57 0.40
N ARG A 224 5.41 5.93 0.54
CA ARG A 224 4.23 6.57 1.15
C ARG A 224 4.48 7.07 2.57
N LEU A 225 5.13 6.27 3.43
CA LEU A 225 5.48 6.70 4.78
C LEU A 225 6.48 7.85 4.81
N GLN A 226 7.41 7.91 3.85
CA GLN A 226 8.35 9.01 3.73
C GLN A 226 7.64 10.30 3.32
N ASP A 227 6.75 10.22 2.32
CA ASP A 227 5.93 11.35 1.88
C ASP A 227 4.99 11.83 3.00
N THR A 228 4.37 10.90 3.73
CA THR A 228 3.56 11.20 4.92
C THR A 228 4.36 11.94 5.99
N ALA A 229 5.59 11.49 6.28
CA ALA A 229 6.44 12.16 7.26
C ALA A 229 6.83 13.59 6.81
N GLU A 230 7.03 13.81 5.51
CA GLU A 230 7.26 15.13 4.92
C GLU A 230 6.04 16.05 5.07
N VAL A 231 4.85 15.54 4.78
CA VAL A 231 3.59 16.27 4.91
C VAL A 231 3.35 16.69 6.36
N LEU A 232 3.54 15.78 7.32
CA LEU A 232 3.43 16.11 8.74
C LEU A 232 4.41 17.20 9.15
N ARG A 233 5.65 17.17 8.65
CA ARG A 233 6.63 18.22 8.93
C ARG A 233 6.13 19.59 8.46
N LYS A 234 5.61 19.68 7.24
CA LYS A 234 5.09 20.94 6.67
C LYS A 234 3.92 21.51 7.46
N LEU A 235 3.05 20.65 7.99
CA LEU A 235 1.96 21.09 8.86
C LEU A 235 2.49 21.68 10.17
N VAL A 236 3.50 21.07 10.78
CA VAL A 236 4.14 21.62 12.00
C VAL A 236 4.90 22.91 11.72
N GLU A 237 5.63 22.99 10.60
CA GLU A 237 6.29 24.22 10.16
C GLU A 237 5.29 25.37 9.93
N SER A 238 4.07 25.02 9.55
CA SER A 238 2.93 25.94 9.45
C SER A 238 2.26 26.25 10.79
N LYS A 239 2.90 25.91 11.92
CA LYS A 239 2.44 26.15 13.31
C LYS A 239 1.13 25.44 13.69
N VAL A 240 0.83 24.30 13.06
CA VAL A 240 -0.29 23.44 13.46
C VAL A 240 0.19 22.42 14.50
N ASP A 241 -0.47 22.35 15.66
CA ASP A 241 -0.21 21.31 16.68
C ASP A 241 -0.81 19.99 16.19
N LEU A 242 0.03 18.96 16.03
CA LEU A 242 -0.41 17.68 15.49
C LEU A 242 -0.02 16.48 16.35
N ARG A 243 -0.90 15.48 16.38
CA ARG A 243 -0.64 14.19 17.03
C ARG A 243 -1.16 13.04 16.19
N VAL A 244 -0.42 11.93 16.19
CA VAL A 244 -0.90 10.65 15.66
C VAL A 244 -1.05 9.69 16.84
N LEU A 245 -2.28 9.22 17.04
CA LEU A 245 -2.74 8.51 18.23
C LEU A 245 -3.33 7.15 17.86
N HIS A 246 -3.22 6.21 18.78
CA HIS A 246 -3.94 4.95 18.70
C HIS A 246 -5.35 5.09 19.29
N VAL A 247 -6.33 4.43 18.70
CA VAL A 247 -7.69 4.27 19.25
C VAL A 247 -8.15 2.82 19.07
N PRO A 248 -8.83 2.19 20.04
CA PRO A 248 -9.43 0.88 19.82
C PRO A 248 -10.39 0.89 18.62
N GLY A 249 -10.39 -0.17 17.81
CA GLY A 249 -11.26 -0.26 16.61
C GLY A 249 -12.75 -0.10 16.90
N THR A 250 -13.22 -0.55 18.08
CA THR A 250 -14.61 -0.37 18.53
C THR A 250 -15.00 1.11 18.73
N LEU A 251 -14.02 1.98 18.88
CA LEU A 251 -14.19 3.43 19.05
C LEU A 251 -13.67 4.20 17.83
N ASN A 252 -13.39 3.52 16.71
CA ASN A 252 -12.92 4.13 15.48
C ASN A 252 -14.11 4.40 14.53
N PRO A 253 -14.56 5.66 14.36
CA PRO A 253 -15.66 5.99 13.45
C PRO A 253 -15.39 5.64 11.98
N ALA A 254 -14.12 5.46 11.59
CA ALA A 254 -13.78 5.10 10.22
C ALA A 254 -14.06 3.62 9.89
N ASP A 255 -14.19 2.73 10.89
CA ASP A 255 -14.41 1.29 10.69
C ASP A 255 -15.71 1.00 9.90
N ALA A 256 -16.77 1.71 10.25
CA ALA A 256 -18.04 1.66 9.53
C ALA A 256 -17.93 2.00 8.04
N GLY A 257 -17.07 2.97 7.69
CA GLY A 257 -16.85 3.36 6.31
C GLY A 257 -15.91 2.40 5.56
N SER A 258 -15.19 1.52 6.26
CA SER A 258 -14.30 0.52 5.66
C SER A 258 -15.02 -0.83 5.49
N ARG A 259 -16.16 -1.03 6.15
CA ARG A 259 -16.99 -2.23 6.10
C ARG A 259 -18.37 -1.90 5.52
N PRO A 260 -18.67 -2.34 4.28
CA PRO A 260 -19.97 -2.14 3.66
C PRO A 260 -21.13 -2.51 4.60
N LEU A 261 -22.01 -1.54 4.86
CA LEU A 261 -23.22 -1.78 5.63
C LEU A 261 -24.14 -2.76 4.91
N THR A 262 -24.79 -3.63 5.68
CA THR A 262 -25.86 -4.51 5.20
C THR A 262 -27.25 -3.94 5.50
N SER A 263 -27.36 -3.03 6.47
CA SER A 263 -28.58 -2.29 6.82
C SER A 263 -28.51 -0.85 6.30
N GLY A 264 -29.67 -0.22 6.09
CA GLY A 264 -29.77 1.20 5.74
C GLY A 264 -29.52 2.15 6.92
N GLU A 265 -29.07 1.66 8.07
CA GLU A 265 -28.86 2.45 9.29
C GLU A 265 -27.37 2.78 9.46
N LEU A 266 -27.05 4.03 9.80
CA LEU A 266 -25.68 4.41 10.14
C LEU A 266 -25.33 3.93 11.55
N PRO A 267 -24.09 3.51 11.79
CA PRO A 267 -23.64 3.20 13.13
C PRO A 267 -23.55 4.46 13.99
N VAL A 268 -23.71 4.26 15.30
CA VAL A 268 -23.55 5.33 16.28
C VAL A 268 -22.08 5.72 16.36
N ILE A 269 -21.81 7.01 16.22
CA ILE A 269 -20.46 7.55 16.34
C ILE A 269 -20.14 7.70 17.84
N PRO A 270 -18.98 7.20 18.32
CA PRO A 270 -18.52 7.40 19.68
C PRO A 270 -18.46 8.88 20.06
N SER A 271 -18.69 9.18 21.34
CA SER A 271 -18.59 10.55 21.84
C SER A 271 -17.14 11.05 21.90
N PRO A 272 -16.92 12.38 21.85
CA PRO A 272 -15.59 12.99 22.02
C PRO A 272 -14.85 12.52 23.28
N ASP A 273 -15.58 12.33 24.37
CA ASP A 273 -14.98 12.00 25.66
C ASP A 273 -14.54 10.53 25.69
N GLU A 274 -15.35 9.61 25.16
CA GLU A 274 -14.97 8.19 25.03
C GLU A 274 -13.70 8.02 24.20
N VAL A 275 -13.58 8.71 23.07
CA VAL A 275 -12.38 8.65 22.21
C VAL A 275 -11.16 9.26 22.92
N LYS A 276 -11.33 10.41 23.59
CA LYS A 276 -10.24 11.07 24.31
C LYS A 276 -9.76 10.26 25.51
N GLU A 277 -10.65 9.59 26.23
CA GLU A 277 -10.28 8.70 27.34
C GLU A 277 -9.57 7.44 26.83
N ALA A 278 -10.10 6.80 25.80
CA ALA A 278 -9.51 5.60 25.23
C ALA A 278 -8.12 5.85 24.64
N SER A 279 -7.92 6.99 23.97
CA SER A 279 -6.61 7.37 23.43
C SER A 279 -5.57 7.69 24.51
N LYS A 280 -5.98 8.22 25.68
CA LYS A 280 -5.09 8.38 26.84
C LYS A 280 -4.69 7.05 27.46
N ALA A 281 -5.58 6.07 27.48
CA ALA A 281 -5.29 4.74 28.03
C ALA A 281 -4.41 3.90 27.09
N ALA A 282 -4.53 4.10 25.77
CA ALA A 282 -3.75 3.41 24.76
C ALA A 282 -2.37 4.05 24.54
N VAL A 283 -1.54 4.13 25.58
CA VAL A 283 -0.18 4.70 25.48
C VAL A 283 0.76 3.67 24.85
N ILE A 284 0.75 3.59 23.52
CA ILE A 284 1.85 3.00 22.73
C ILE A 284 2.61 4.14 22.05
N GLY A 285 2.94 5.14 22.89
CA GLY A 285 3.66 6.36 22.55
C GLY A 285 2.85 7.30 21.67
N ASP A 286 2.47 8.44 22.24
CA ASP A 286 2.10 9.61 21.45
C ASP A 286 3.21 9.89 20.43
N PHE A 287 2.88 9.84 19.14
CA PHE A 287 3.76 10.42 18.14
C PHE A 287 3.48 11.92 18.11
N THR A 288 4.13 12.64 19.03
CA THR A 288 4.24 14.09 18.94
C THR A 288 5.36 14.39 17.96
N TYR A 289 5.01 14.97 16.81
CA TYR A 289 6.03 15.43 15.87
C TYR A 289 6.70 16.67 16.47
N VAL A 290 7.83 16.48 17.13
CA VAL A 290 8.71 17.58 17.53
C VAL A 290 9.72 17.76 16.40
N PRO A 291 9.79 18.93 15.75
CA PRO A 291 10.75 19.16 14.69
C PRO A 291 12.15 19.02 15.28
N THR A 292 12.84 17.92 14.97
CA THR A 292 14.27 17.80 15.25
C THR A 292 14.98 18.80 14.35
N SER A 293 15.64 19.80 14.95
CA SER A 293 16.56 20.66 14.22
C SER A 293 17.73 19.80 13.75
N THR A 294 17.67 19.27 12.54
CA THR A 294 18.83 18.68 11.89
C THR A 294 19.09 19.40 10.58
N SER A 295 20.25 20.03 10.54
CA SER A 295 20.89 20.68 9.38
C SER A 295 20.75 19.86 8.09
N PRO A 296 20.74 20.53 6.93
CA PRO A 296 20.50 19.89 5.64
C PRO A 296 21.59 18.83 5.34
N LEU A 297 21.16 17.58 5.23
CA LEU A 297 21.99 16.51 4.68
C LEU A 297 22.00 16.61 3.15
N SER A 298 23.22 16.56 2.61
CA SER A 298 23.59 16.71 1.21
C SER A 298 22.88 15.72 0.27
N PRO A 299 22.63 16.10 -1.00
CA PRO A 299 21.87 15.30 -1.95
C PRO A 299 22.75 14.29 -2.67
N THR A 300 22.97 13.12 -2.07
CA THR A 300 23.46 11.94 -2.82
C THR A 300 22.82 10.69 -2.25
N ASP A 301 21.73 10.24 -2.86
CA ASP A 301 21.39 8.83 -3.12
C ASP A 301 19.93 8.72 -3.58
N GLN A 302 19.71 8.81 -4.89
CA GLN A 302 18.48 8.33 -5.52
C GLN A 302 18.73 6.90 -6.02
N PRO A 303 18.07 5.86 -5.48
CA PRO A 303 18.00 4.57 -6.15
C PRO A 303 16.96 4.62 -7.26
N ALA A 304 17.41 4.29 -8.47
CA ALA A 304 16.58 4.12 -9.66
C ALA A 304 15.48 3.06 -9.44
N GLU A 305 14.31 3.36 -10.00
CA GLU A 305 13.08 2.56 -9.97
C GLU A 305 13.28 1.22 -10.71
N ASP A 306 12.74 0.13 -10.16
CA ASP A 306 12.86 -1.22 -10.69
C ASP A 306 11.44 -1.77 -10.97
N ASP A 307 11.12 -1.88 -12.25
CA ASP A 307 9.97 -2.61 -12.79
C ASP A 307 10.18 -4.12 -12.59
N CYS A 308 9.29 -4.77 -11.83
CA CYS A 308 9.33 -6.20 -11.59
C CYS A 308 8.25 -6.90 -12.42
N ARG A 309 8.59 -7.30 -13.65
CA ARG A 309 7.80 -8.30 -14.40
C ARG A 309 8.23 -9.72 -14.00
N VAL A 310 7.24 -10.60 -13.88
CA VAL A 310 7.41 -12.05 -13.69
C VAL A 310 8.18 -12.60 -14.90
N CYS A 311 9.36 -13.18 -14.68
CA CYS A 311 10.11 -13.83 -15.76
C CYS A 311 9.61 -15.27 -15.95
N ALA A 312 9.07 -15.57 -17.12
CA ALA A 312 8.93 -16.94 -17.61
C ALA A 312 10.32 -17.61 -17.79
N PRO A 313 10.40 -18.95 -17.88
CA PRO A 313 11.64 -19.63 -18.23
C PRO A 313 12.12 -19.14 -19.61
N ILE A 314 13.36 -18.67 -19.71
CA ILE A 314 13.92 -18.14 -20.95
C ILE A 314 14.75 -19.24 -21.60
N GLU A 315 14.34 -19.66 -22.80
CA GLU A 315 15.19 -20.42 -23.72
C GLU A 315 16.36 -19.52 -24.16
N VAL A 316 17.58 -20.00 -23.93
CA VAL A 316 18.81 -19.28 -24.31
C VAL A 316 19.10 -19.58 -25.77
N ASP A 317 19.09 -18.56 -26.63
CA ASP A 317 19.63 -18.67 -27.99
C ASP A 317 21.16 -18.87 -27.89
N THR A 318 21.59 -20.12 -28.07
CA THR A 318 22.97 -20.60 -27.85
C THR A 318 23.94 -20.22 -28.98
N ARG A 319 23.47 -19.51 -30.01
CA ARG A 319 24.24 -19.37 -31.26
C ARG A 319 25.39 -18.36 -31.22
N ASN A 320 25.55 -17.56 -30.15
CA ASN A 320 26.61 -16.53 -30.06
C ASN A 320 27.12 -16.26 -28.62
N SER A 321 26.97 -17.19 -27.68
CA SER A 321 27.47 -17.01 -26.30
C SER A 321 28.96 -17.37 -26.14
N ASP A 322 29.69 -16.58 -25.33
CA ASP A 322 31.07 -16.87 -24.88
C ASP A 322 31.17 -18.31 -24.36
N PRO A 323 32.21 -19.09 -24.71
CA PRO A 323 32.37 -20.49 -24.27
C PRO A 323 32.24 -20.69 -22.75
N ARG A 324 32.50 -19.65 -21.93
CA ARG A 324 32.30 -19.68 -20.47
C ARG A 324 30.83 -19.74 -20.02
N VAL A 325 29.88 -19.36 -20.88
CA VAL A 325 28.44 -19.42 -20.60
C VAL A 325 27.87 -20.80 -20.93
N GLN A 326 28.50 -21.54 -21.85
CA GLN A 326 28.04 -22.85 -22.31
C GLN A 326 28.34 -23.96 -21.30
N ASP A 327 29.35 -23.79 -20.44
CA ASP A 327 29.74 -24.77 -19.42
C ASP A 327 29.66 -24.22 -17.98
N LEU A 328 28.59 -23.50 -17.67
CA LEU A 328 28.38 -22.99 -16.32
C LEU A 328 28.18 -24.12 -15.29
N ALA A 329 27.71 -25.29 -15.71
CA ALA A 329 27.52 -26.44 -14.84
C ALA A 329 28.85 -27.02 -14.31
N ASN A 330 29.90 -27.04 -15.14
CA ASN A 330 31.21 -27.58 -14.78
C ASN A 330 32.27 -26.49 -14.54
N PHE A 331 31.86 -25.22 -14.40
CA PHE A 331 32.80 -24.11 -14.21
C PHE A 331 33.68 -24.28 -12.97
N PHE A 332 33.13 -24.86 -11.90
CA PHE A 332 33.89 -25.34 -10.76
C PHE A 332 33.77 -26.86 -10.69
N ASP A 333 34.89 -27.55 -10.78
CA ASP A 333 34.97 -28.97 -10.50
C ASP A 333 34.81 -29.23 -8.99
N GLU A 334 34.44 -30.46 -8.63
CA GLU A 334 34.13 -30.82 -7.26
C GLU A 334 35.32 -30.58 -6.30
N SER A 335 36.56 -30.76 -6.78
CA SER A 335 37.77 -30.51 -5.99
C SER A 335 37.94 -29.03 -5.64
N THR A 336 37.70 -28.13 -6.60
CA THR A 336 37.74 -26.68 -6.39
C THR A 336 36.61 -26.24 -5.46
N ILE A 337 35.41 -26.80 -5.57
CA ILE A 337 34.29 -26.49 -4.66
C ILE A 337 34.68 -26.87 -3.22
N LYS A 338 35.26 -28.05 -3.01
CA LYS A 338 35.73 -28.49 -1.68
C LYS A 338 36.79 -27.54 -1.13
N ASP A 339 37.80 -27.20 -1.93
CA ASP A 339 38.85 -26.26 -1.52
C ASP A 339 38.28 -24.89 -1.11
N LEU A 340 37.40 -24.32 -1.93
CA LEU A 340 36.73 -23.05 -1.65
C LEU A 340 35.94 -23.10 -0.33
N GLN A 341 35.19 -24.18 -0.11
CA GLN A 341 34.41 -24.36 1.11
C GLN A 341 35.29 -24.49 2.36
N GLN A 342 36.45 -25.15 2.27
CA GLN A 342 37.39 -25.31 3.38
C GLN A 342 38.16 -24.03 3.70
N ARG A 343 38.54 -23.24 2.68
CA ARG A 343 39.22 -21.94 2.86
C ARG A 343 38.34 -20.90 3.55
N HIS A 344 37.03 -20.96 3.36
CA HIS A 344 36.11 -19.95 3.86
C HIS A 344 35.53 -20.30 5.25
N LEU A 345 35.79 -19.43 6.23
CA LEU A 345 35.47 -19.65 7.66
C LEU A 345 34.02 -20.09 7.90
N LYS A 346 33.05 -19.47 7.22
CA LYS A 346 31.63 -19.75 7.45
C LYS A 346 31.17 -21.08 6.88
N THR A 347 31.65 -21.45 5.70
CA THR A 347 31.32 -22.73 5.06
C THR A 347 31.98 -23.87 5.83
N ARG A 348 33.24 -23.68 6.27
CA ARG A 348 33.94 -24.61 7.17
C ARG A 348 33.19 -24.81 8.48
N ALA A 349 32.69 -23.75 9.11
CA ALA A 349 31.89 -23.83 10.34
C ALA A 349 30.57 -24.58 10.12
N ILE A 350 29.88 -24.36 8.99
CA ILE A 350 28.65 -25.10 8.65
C ILE A 350 28.98 -26.60 8.45
N ILE A 351 30.05 -26.93 7.72
CA ILE A 351 30.47 -28.31 7.52
C ILE A 351 30.81 -28.99 8.85
N ALA A 352 31.54 -28.31 9.74
CA ALA A 352 31.86 -28.81 11.07
C ALA A 352 30.59 -29.05 11.91
N ALA A 353 29.63 -28.11 11.89
CA ALA A 353 28.36 -28.23 12.59
C ALA A 353 27.46 -29.34 12.01
N LEU A 354 27.51 -29.61 10.71
CA LEU A 354 26.77 -30.71 10.10
C LEU A 354 27.38 -32.08 10.43
N ARG A 355 28.69 -32.15 10.70
CA ARG A 355 29.40 -33.36 11.13
C ARG A 355 29.24 -33.62 12.63
N ALA A 356 29.02 -32.59 13.44
CA ALA A 356 28.85 -32.69 14.88
C ALA A 356 27.37 -32.93 15.24
N GLY A 357 27.04 -34.16 15.65
CA GLY A 357 25.79 -34.51 16.32
C GLY A 357 24.59 -34.84 15.41
N PRO A 358 23.55 -35.49 15.99
CA PRO A 358 22.36 -35.94 15.29
C PRO A 358 21.47 -34.77 14.80
N ASP A 359 20.71 -34.99 13.73
CA ASP A 359 19.94 -33.93 13.02
C ASP A 359 18.88 -33.21 13.87
N ASN A 360 18.41 -33.85 14.95
CA ASN A 360 17.42 -33.33 15.89
C ASN A 360 17.94 -32.18 16.77
N GLU A 361 19.26 -32.07 16.97
CA GLU A 361 19.90 -31.02 17.77
C GLU A 361 20.44 -29.86 16.93
N LYS A 362 20.37 -29.96 15.60
CA LYS A 362 20.88 -28.93 14.68
C LYS A 362 19.93 -27.73 14.60
N ALA A 363 20.52 -26.54 14.62
CA ALA A 363 19.78 -25.29 14.52
C ALA A 363 18.90 -25.26 13.26
N PRO A 364 17.67 -24.69 13.30
CA PRO A 364 16.70 -24.76 12.20
C PRO A 364 17.25 -24.26 10.85
N ASN A 365 18.15 -23.27 10.88
CA ASN A 365 18.80 -22.70 9.70
C ASN A 365 19.85 -23.63 9.05
N LEU A 366 20.30 -24.68 9.73
CA LEU A 366 21.21 -25.70 9.18
C LEU A 366 20.47 -26.81 8.45
N ARG A 367 19.16 -26.97 8.68
CA ARG A 367 18.33 -28.01 8.03
C ARG A 367 18.22 -27.85 6.51
N CYS A 368 18.46 -26.65 6.00
CA CYS A 368 18.49 -26.36 4.56
C CYS A 368 19.84 -26.72 3.89
N TYR A 369 20.76 -27.34 4.63
CA TYR A 369 22.07 -27.71 4.14
C TYR A 369 22.30 -29.21 4.33
N ARG A 370 22.97 -29.84 3.37
CA ARG A 370 23.37 -31.25 3.42
C ARG A 370 24.81 -31.40 2.96
N LEU A 371 25.52 -32.39 3.51
CA LEU A 371 26.84 -32.77 3.01
C LEU A 371 26.68 -33.97 2.06
N VAL A 372 27.18 -33.85 0.83
CA VAL A 372 27.23 -34.92 -0.17
C VAL A 372 28.68 -35.08 -0.60
N ASP A 373 29.28 -36.25 -0.38
CA ASP A 373 30.68 -36.56 -0.71
C ASP A 373 31.72 -35.53 -0.21
N GLY A 374 31.42 -34.87 0.92
CA GLY A 374 32.26 -33.84 1.53
C GLY A 374 32.06 -32.43 0.97
N VAL A 375 31.16 -32.24 0.01
CA VAL A 375 30.69 -30.95 -0.49
C VAL A 375 29.44 -30.50 0.27
N LEU A 376 29.40 -29.23 0.67
CA LEU A 376 28.21 -28.60 1.22
C LEU A 376 27.21 -28.25 0.10
N HIS A 377 25.99 -28.74 0.22
CA HIS A 377 24.86 -28.43 -0.65
C HIS A 377 23.75 -27.68 0.09
N TYR A 378 22.97 -26.88 -0.64
CA TYR A 378 21.78 -26.18 -0.17
C TYR A 378 20.53 -26.77 -0.83
N THR A 379 19.54 -27.12 -0.01
CA THR A 379 18.27 -27.76 -0.42
C THR A 379 17.05 -26.86 -0.19
N GLY A 380 17.26 -25.59 0.18
CA GLY A 380 16.16 -24.65 0.42
C GLY A 380 15.68 -23.94 -0.86
N VAL A 381 14.61 -23.16 -0.71
CA VAL A 381 14.00 -22.39 -1.82
C VAL A 381 14.92 -21.24 -2.25
N THR A 382 15.35 -21.23 -3.51
CA THR A 382 16.08 -20.11 -4.12
C THR A 382 15.13 -19.12 -4.80
N SER A 383 15.61 -17.92 -5.14
CA SER A 383 14.79 -16.86 -5.77
C SER A 383 14.24 -17.19 -7.18
N LEU A 384 14.63 -18.32 -7.77
CA LEU A 384 14.06 -18.87 -9.00
C LEU A 384 12.88 -19.81 -8.74
N VAL A 385 12.77 -20.34 -7.53
CA VAL A 385 11.83 -21.41 -7.18
C VAL A 385 10.61 -20.76 -6.51
N ASN A 386 9.82 -20.05 -7.31
CA ASN A 386 8.42 -19.73 -6.94
C ASN A 386 7.44 -20.76 -7.51
N ASP A 387 7.93 -21.76 -8.25
CA ASP A 387 7.10 -22.80 -8.83
C ASP A 387 7.10 -24.03 -7.93
N ARG A 388 5.94 -24.35 -7.33
CA ARG A 388 5.74 -25.48 -6.41
C ARG A 388 5.88 -26.86 -7.09
N THR A 389 6.20 -26.89 -8.38
CA THR A 389 6.17 -28.08 -9.24
C THR A 389 7.55 -28.65 -9.58
N ARG A 390 8.66 -28.02 -9.16
CA ARG A 390 10.02 -28.52 -9.43
C ARG A 390 10.58 -29.26 -8.22
N ALA A 391 11.10 -30.47 -8.47
CA ALA A 391 11.80 -31.32 -7.51
C ALA A 391 12.86 -30.54 -6.70
N GLU A 392 13.10 -30.93 -5.44
CA GLU A 392 14.13 -30.38 -4.56
C GLU A 392 15.52 -30.43 -5.24
N VAL A 393 15.91 -29.37 -5.94
CA VAL A 393 17.24 -29.31 -6.57
C VAL A 393 18.27 -28.93 -5.50
N SER A 394 19.14 -29.90 -5.17
CA SER A 394 20.27 -29.72 -4.26
C SER A 394 21.42 -29.00 -4.97
N LEU A 395 21.74 -27.77 -4.57
CA LEU A 395 22.77 -26.95 -5.23
C LEU A 395 24.06 -26.90 -4.42
N PRO A 396 25.26 -27.09 -5.02
CA PRO A 396 26.52 -26.91 -4.34
C PRO A 396 26.68 -25.47 -3.83
N VAL A 397 27.15 -25.34 -2.58
CA VAL A 397 27.32 -24.04 -1.92
C VAL A 397 28.69 -23.47 -2.23
N LEU A 398 28.72 -22.32 -2.91
CA LEU A 398 29.95 -21.56 -3.10
C LEU A 398 30.02 -20.40 -2.10
N PRO A 399 31.14 -20.19 -1.40
CA PRO A 399 31.32 -19.02 -0.55
C PRO A 399 31.43 -17.75 -1.39
N VAL A 400 31.23 -16.59 -0.77
CA VAL A 400 31.51 -15.32 -1.44
C VAL A 400 33.03 -15.13 -1.47
N CYS A 401 33.65 -15.42 -2.60
CA CYS A 401 35.10 -15.30 -2.82
C CYS A 401 35.40 -14.59 -4.15
N LYS A 402 36.69 -14.32 -4.40
CA LYS A 402 37.15 -13.60 -5.60
C LYS A 402 36.79 -14.35 -6.89
N GLU A 403 36.88 -15.67 -6.87
CA GLU A 403 36.61 -16.58 -7.97
C GLU A 403 35.12 -16.49 -8.39
N VAL A 404 34.20 -16.58 -7.43
CA VAL A 404 32.75 -16.43 -7.65
C VAL A 404 32.40 -15.02 -8.15
N LEU A 405 32.99 -13.97 -7.56
CA LEU A 405 32.74 -12.60 -8.00
C LEU A 405 33.29 -12.32 -9.40
N THR A 406 34.37 -13.00 -9.79
CA THR A 406 34.94 -12.91 -11.15
C THR A 406 34.03 -13.61 -12.15
N LEU A 407 33.56 -14.82 -11.83
CA LEU A 407 32.55 -15.52 -12.64
C LEU A 407 31.29 -14.65 -12.87
N LEU A 408 30.74 -14.05 -11.81
CA LEU A 408 29.56 -13.18 -11.94
C LEU A 408 29.83 -11.95 -12.84
N ARG A 409 31.05 -11.41 -12.80
CA ARG A 409 31.46 -10.29 -13.65
C ARG A 409 31.52 -10.71 -15.10
N ASP A 410 32.17 -11.84 -15.34
CA ASP A 410 32.35 -12.41 -16.68
C ASP A 410 30.99 -12.75 -17.29
N LEU A 411 30.10 -13.41 -16.54
CA LEU A 411 28.71 -13.66 -16.96
C LEU A 411 27.95 -12.38 -17.28
N HIS A 412 28.09 -11.34 -16.46
CA HIS A 412 27.42 -10.06 -16.72
C HIS A 412 27.95 -9.40 -18.00
N HIS A 413 29.26 -9.48 -18.26
CA HIS A 413 29.87 -8.90 -19.46
C HIS A 413 29.54 -9.72 -20.72
N SER A 414 29.68 -11.04 -20.67
CA SER A 414 29.47 -11.94 -21.82
C SER A 414 28.01 -11.97 -22.29
N LEU A 415 27.06 -11.77 -21.38
CA LEU A 415 25.64 -11.68 -21.70
C LEU A 415 25.20 -10.29 -22.19
N GLY A 416 26.13 -9.36 -22.41
CA GLY A 416 25.82 -8.02 -22.89
C GLY A 416 25.21 -7.10 -21.83
N HIS A 417 25.74 -7.12 -20.60
CA HIS A 417 25.36 -6.23 -19.51
C HIS A 417 23.90 -6.37 -19.04
N VAL A 418 23.38 -7.59 -19.04
CA VAL A 418 22.02 -7.91 -18.57
C VAL A 418 21.82 -7.63 -17.08
N SER A 419 20.55 -7.53 -16.66
CA SER A 419 20.18 -7.21 -15.29
C SER A 419 20.72 -8.23 -14.28
N ALA A 420 20.92 -7.77 -13.04
CA ALA A 420 21.34 -8.63 -11.93
C ALA A 420 20.39 -9.83 -11.74
N SER A 421 19.09 -9.67 -12.04
CA SER A 421 18.13 -10.78 -11.95
C SER A 421 18.40 -11.88 -13.00
N LYS A 422 18.81 -11.52 -14.22
CA LYS A 422 19.08 -12.49 -15.28
C LYS A 422 20.37 -13.28 -15.01
N VAL A 423 21.44 -12.59 -14.62
CA VAL A 423 22.70 -13.26 -14.22
C VAL A 423 22.48 -14.14 -12.98
N LEU A 424 21.69 -13.65 -12.01
CA LEU A 424 21.33 -14.45 -10.83
C LEU A 424 20.59 -15.73 -11.20
N GLY A 425 19.70 -15.66 -12.19
CA GLY A 425 18.93 -16.82 -12.63
C GLY A 425 19.79 -17.91 -13.26
N LEU A 426 20.77 -17.53 -14.07
CA LEU A 426 21.71 -18.50 -14.66
C LEU A 426 22.64 -19.09 -13.58
N TYR A 427 23.15 -18.24 -12.69
CA TYR A 427 24.00 -18.69 -11.60
C TYR A 427 23.29 -19.67 -10.65
N GLN A 428 22.06 -19.35 -10.24
CA GLN A 428 21.26 -20.16 -9.32
C GLN A 428 20.69 -21.44 -9.95
N ALA A 429 20.89 -21.67 -11.25
CA ALA A 429 20.60 -22.95 -11.88
C ALA A 429 21.64 -24.04 -11.51
N HIS A 430 22.87 -23.64 -11.15
CA HIS A 430 23.98 -24.57 -10.91
C HIS A 430 24.64 -24.41 -9.54
N TYR A 431 24.63 -23.21 -8.94
CA TYR A 431 25.32 -22.94 -7.68
C TYR A 431 24.48 -22.11 -6.71
N TYR A 432 24.75 -22.25 -5.42
CA TYR A 432 24.16 -21.39 -4.39
C TYR A 432 25.23 -20.61 -3.61
N THR A 433 25.06 -19.29 -3.54
CA THR A 433 25.87 -18.43 -2.66
C THR A 433 24.98 -17.56 -1.77
N PRO A 434 25.17 -17.59 -0.45
CA PRO A 434 24.42 -16.71 0.46
C PRO A 434 24.59 -15.24 0.10
N LYS A 435 23.48 -14.50 0.05
CA LYS A 435 23.43 -13.05 -0.25
C LYS A 435 24.01 -12.64 -1.61
N ILE A 436 24.15 -13.57 -2.56
CA ILE A 436 24.73 -13.32 -3.89
C ILE A 436 24.08 -12.15 -4.63
N ARG A 437 22.76 -11.96 -4.48
CA ARG A 437 22.00 -10.85 -5.08
C ARG A 437 22.54 -9.47 -4.66
N SER A 438 22.98 -9.31 -3.41
CA SER A 438 23.57 -8.04 -2.93
C SER A 438 24.92 -7.77 -3.59
N HIS A 439 25.74 -8.80 -3.78
CA HIS A 439 27.04 -8.70 -4.41
C HIS A 439 26.91 -8.41 -5.90
N LEU A 440 25.98 -9.08 -6.58
CA LEU A 440 25.71 -8.88 -7.98
C LEU A 440 25.12 -7.49 -8.28
N ARG A 441 24.21 -6.98 -7.43
CA ARG A 441 23.74 -5.59 -7.54
C ARG A 441 24.88 -4.58 -7.42
N ARG A 442 25.82 -4.79 -6.48
CA ARG A 442 27.02 -3.95 -6.36
C ARG A 442 27.89 -4.04 -7.61
N LEU A 443 28.10 -5.24 -8.14
CA LEU A 443 28.87 -5.45 -9.37
C LEU A 443 28.26 -4.68 -10.55
N VAL A 444 26.97 -4.85 -10.81
CA VAL A 444 26.26 -4.12 -11.89
C VAL A 444 26.24 -2.62 -11.63
N ALA A 445 26.12 -2.19 -10.36
CA ALA A 445 26.15 -0.77 -10.00
C ALA A 445 27.47 -0.09 -10.37
N HIS A 446 28.61 -0.79 -10.25
CA HIS A 446 29.96 -0.31 -10.59
C HIS A 446 30.38 -0.61 -12.03
N CYS A 447 29.52 -1.25 -12.83
CA CYS A 447 29.80 -1.52 -14.23
C CYS A 447 29.62 -0.25 -15.07
N ARG A 448 30.71 0.26 -15.67
CA ARG A 448 30.73 1.51 -16.44
C ARG A 448 29.71 1.53 -17.60
N PRO A 449 29.58 0.48 -18.44
CA PRO A 449 28.52 0.38 -19.44
C PRO A 449 27.09 0.51 -18.87
N CYS A 450 26.80 -0.15 -17.74
CA CYS A 450 25.50 -0.06 -17.07
C CYS A 450 25.24 1.31 -16.45
N GLN A 451 26.27 1.97 -15.93
CA GLN A 451 26.16 3.35 -15.43
C GLN A 451 25.80 4.31 -16.58
N LEU A 452 26.52 4.23 -17.70
CA LEU A 452 26.25 5.06 -18.89
C LEU A 452 24.83 4.82 -19.45
N SER A 453 24.38 3.56 -19.53
CA SER A 453 23.02 3.23 -19.95
C SER A 453 21.95 3.83 -19.03
N ARG A 454 22.19 3.80 -17.71
CA ARG A 454 21.27 4.41 -16.71
C ARG A 454 21.26 5.94 -16.82
N CYS A 455 22.41 6.59 -16.95
CA CYS A 455 22.48 8.03 -17.16
C CYS A 455 21.73 8.46 -18.43
N ARG A 456 21.88 7.73 -19.54
CA ARG A 456 21.14 8.00 -20.79
C ARG A 456 19.63 7.83 -20.63
N ARG A 457 19.17 6.81 -19.90
CA ARG A 457 17.74 6.61 -19.59
C ARG A 457 17.19 7.72 -18.70
N ALA A 458 17.91 8.10 -17.65
CA ALA A 458 17.52 9.19 -16.76
C ALA A 458 17.47 10.55 -17.48
N TYR A 459 18.37 10.79 -18.44
CA TYR A 459 18.32 11.97 -19.29
C TYR A 459 17.08 11.97 -20.20
N ARG A 460 16.77 10.82 -20.81
CA ARG A 460 15.56 10.66 -21.64
C ARG A 460 14.27 10.81 -20.84
N SER A 461 14.21 10.30 -19.61
CA SER A 461 13.01 10.44 -18.76
C SER A 461 12.79 11.86 -18.26
N LYS A 462 13.85 12.64 -18.05
CA LYS A 462 13.75 14.06 -17.68
C LYS A 462 13.34 14.98 -18.84
N ASN A 463 13.68 14.62 -20.08
CA ASN A 463 13.38 15.41 -21.28
C ASN A 463 12.21 14.85 -22.11
N ALA A 464 11.60 13.75 -21.70
CA ALA A 464 10.38 13.24 -22.34
C ALA A 464 9.18 14.05 -21.84
N VAL A 465 8.73 14.98 -22.68
CA VAL A 465 7.40 15.61 -22.76
C VAL A 465 6.49 15.28 -21.58
N THR A 466 6.32 16.26 -20.70
CA THR A 466 5.22 16.34 -19.74
C THR A 466 3.90 16.04 -20.46
N ARG A 467 3.35 14.84 -20.25
CA ARG A 467 1.93 14.60 -20.52
C ARG A 467 1.13 15.44 -19.53
N PRO A 468 0.19 16.28 -19.98
CA PRO A 468 -0.71 16.97 -19.07
C PRO A 468 -1.49 15.96 -18.23
N VAL A 469 -1.69 16.29 -16.95
CA VAL A 469 -2.54 15.54 -16.03
C VAL A 469 -3.98 15.66 -16.55
N GLY A 470 -4.60 14.57 -17.01
CA GLY A 470 -6.02 14.58 -17.40
C GLY A 470 -6.49 13.67 -18.53
N MET A 471 -5.63 12.88 -19.19
CA MET A 471 -6.10 11.88 -20.17
C MET A 471 -5.47 10.51 -19.92
N SER A 472 -6.21 9.63 -19.26
CA SER A 472 -6.03 8.18 -19.39
C SER A 472 -7.11 7.66 -20.36
N PHE A 473 -6.74 7.46 -21.62
CA PHE A 473 -7.43 6.50 -22.46
C PHE A 473 -6.74 5.15 -22.23
N ASP A 474 -7.33 4.32 -21.37
CA ASP A 474 -7.10 2.88 -21.44
C ASP A 474 -7.84 2.39 -22.68
N VAL A 475 -7.13 2.33 -23.81
CA VAL A 475 -7.50 1.44 -24.91
C VAL A 475 -6.76 0.13 -24.63
N GLY A 476 -7.55 -0.92 -24.40
CA GLY A 476 -7.05 -2.20 -23.92
C GLY A 476 -6.00 -2.86 -24.83
N GLN A 477 -5.24 -3.74 -24.20
CA GLN A 477 -4.70 -4.96 -24.79
C GLN A 477 -4.95 -6.12 -23.84
#